data_AF-W2CFK0-F1
#
_entry.id   AF-W2CFK0-F1
#
_cell.length_a   1.000
_cell.length_b   1.000
_cell.length_c   1.000
_cell.angle_alpha   90.00
_cell.angle_beta   90.00
_cell.angle_gamma   90.00
#
_symmetry.space_group_name_H-M   'P 1'
#
loop_
_entity.id
_entity.type
_entity.pdbx_description
1 polymer ?
#
loop_
_entity_poly.entity_id
_entity_poly.type
_entity_poly.pdbx_seq_one_letter_code
_entity_poly.pdbx_strand_id
1 'polypeptide(L)'
;RYRHYAAFERATFEQGKPTQLLMLTDKQIADFQKHYQTEAERFHILPPGIYPDRKYNQQPANSREIFRKKNGITEQQYLLLQVGSDFTRKGVDRSIEALASLPDSLRHNTLLYVVGQDKPRKFEALAEKRGVRSNVHFFSGRNL
;
A
#
# COMPACT_ATOMS: atom_id res chain seq x y z
N ARG A 1 -13.55 21.79 -2.26
CA ARG A 1 -13.23 20.39 -2.62
C ARG A 1 -14.19 19.38 -1.98
N TYR A 2 -14.37 19.38 -0.65
CA TYR A 2 -15.20 18.39 0.06
C TYR A 2 -16.68 18.33 -0.38
N ARG A 3 -17.32 19.50 -0.59
CA ARG A 3 -18.73 19.58 -1.02
C ARG A 3 -19.00 18.97 -2.41
N HIS A 4 -18.04 19.10 -3.34
CA HIS A 4 -18.20 18.55 -4.69
C HIS A 4 -18.04 17.02 -4.71
N TYR A 5 -17.08 16.48 -3.96
CA TYR A 5 -16.94 15.02 -3.82
C TYR A 5 -18.17 14.39 -3.16
N ALA A 6 -18.72 15.02 -2.11
CA ALA A 6 -19.94 14.55 -1.48
C ALA A 6 -21.15 14.59 -2.44
N ALA A 7 -21.25 15.60 -3.31
CA ALA A 7 -22.32 15.67 -4.31
C ALA A 7 -22.19 14.56 -5.37
N PHE A 8 -20.97 14.26 -5.81
CA PHE A 8 -20.71 13.20 -6.80
C PHE A 8 -20.94 11.81 -6.22
N GLU A 9 -20.54 11.60 -4.96
CA GLU A 9 -20.82 10.36 -4.24
C GLU A 9 -22.34 10.17 -4.09
N ARG A 10 -23.06 11.20 -3.63
CA ARG A 10 -24.53 11.13 -3.55
C ARG A 10 -25.18 10.78 -4.88
N ALA A 11 -24.80 11.44 -5.98
CA ALA A 11 -25.37 11.15 -7.30
C ALA A 11 -25.17 9.69 -7.77
N THR A 12 -24.17 9.00 -7.21
CA THR A 12 -23.88 7.60 -7.49
C THR A 12 -24.66 6.65 -6.58
N PHE A 13 -24.71 6.95 -5.28
CA PHE A 13 -25.20 6.04 -4.24
C PHE A 13 -26.63 6.31 -3.76
N GLU A 14 -27.22 7.47 -4.08
CA GLU A 14 -28.59 7.78 -3.66
C GLU A 14 -29.62 6.78 -4.23
N GLN A 15 -30.74 6.65 -3.53
CA GLN A 15 -31.86 5.81 -3.94
C GLN A 15 -32.44 6.22 -5.30
N GLY A 16 -33.09 5.27 -5.97
CA GLY A 16 -33.76 5.46 -7.26
C GLY A 16 -32.80 5.52 -8.45
N LYS A 17 -31.50 5.33 -8.25
CA LYS A 17 -30.52 5.27 -9.35
C LYS A 17 -30.36 3.83 -9.87
N PRO A 18 -30.25 3.63 -11.19
CA PRO A 18 -30.04 2.32 -11.78
C PRO A 18 -28.59 1.81 -11.67
N THR A 19 -27.67 2.65 -11.17
CA THR A 19 -26.23 2.36 -11.13
C THR A 19 -25.94 1.12 -10.29
N GLN A 20 -25.31 0.13 -10.93
CA GLN A 20 -24.79 -1.08 -10.29
C GLN A 20 -23.46 -0.76 -9.60
N LEU A 21 -23.31 -1.21 -8.36
CA LEU A 21 -22.22 -0.82 -7.45
C LEU A 21 -21.32 -2.02 -7.20
N LEU A 22 -20.12 -1.98 -7.79
CA LEU A 22 -19.11 -3.03 -7.63
C LEU A 22 -18.25 -2.73 -6.40
N MET A 23 -18.35 -3.59 -5.39
CA MET A 23 -17.80 -3.35 -4.05
C MET A 23 -16.63 -4.28 -3.75
N LEU A 24 -15.68 -3.80 -2.95
CA LEU A 24 -14.51 -4.60 -2.56
C LEU A 24 -14.64 -5.21 -1.16
N THR A 25 -15.52 -4.66 -0.30
CA THR A 25 -15.69 -5.10 1.09
C THR A 25 -17.12 -4.88 1.60
N ASP A 26 -17.57 -5.72 2.52
CA ASP A 26 -18.86 -5.55 3.21
C ASP A 26 -18.91 -4.26 4.02
N LYS A 27 -17.77 -3.82 4.56
CA LYS A 27 -17.67 -2.56 5.29
C LYS A 27 -18.08 -1.37 4.41
N GLN A 28 -17.66 -1.34 3.14
CA GLN A 28 -18.08 -0.28 2.23
C GLN A 28 -19.59 -0.30 1.99
N ILE A 29 -20.19 -1.49 1.82
CA ILE A 29 -21.65 -1.63 1.65
C ILE A 29 -22.37 -1.05 2.87
N ALA A 30 -21.96 -1.46 4.07
CA ALA A 30 -22.55 -0.98 5.32
C ALA A 30 -22.41 0.55 5.47
N ASP A 31 -21.24 1.11 5.14
CA ASP A 31 -20.99 2.56 5.18
C ASP A 31 -21.91 3.29 4.18
N PHE A 32 -22.07 2.81 2.94
CA PHE A 32 -22.94 3.45 1.94
C PHE A 32 -24.43 3.29 2.25
N GLN A 33 -24.89 2.12 2.71
CA GLN A 33 -26.27 1.91 3.16
C GLN A 33 -26.63 2.84 4.32
N LYS A 34 -25.71 2.99 5.29
CA LYS A 34 -25.90 3.91 6.41
C LYS A 34 -26.08 5.36 5.95
N HIS A 35 -25.30 5.82 4.98
CA HIS A 35 -25.27 7.23 4.58
C HIS A 35 -26.29 7.60 3.49
N TYR A 36 -26.59 6.69 2.56
CA TYR A 36 -27.41 6.97 1.37
C TYR A 36 -28.65 6.08 1.24
N GLN A 37 -28.82 5.11 2.15
CA GLN A 37 -29.94 4.16 2.15
C GLN A 37 -30.07 3.41 0.81
N THR A 38 -28.96 3.22 0.10
CA THR A 38 -28.88 2.56 -1.20
C THR A 38 -29.51 1.17 -1.15
N GLU A 39 -30.26 0.83 -2.19
CA GLU A 39 -30.95 -0.44 -2.34
C GLU A 39 -29.96 -1.62 -2.40
N ALA A 40 -30.24 -2.69 -1.66
CA ALA A 40 -29.30 -3.79 -1.45
C ALA A 40 -28.94 -4.54 -2.74
N GLU A 41 -29.91 -4.68 -3.64
CA GLU A 41 -29.79 -5.37 -4.93
C GLU A 41 -28.82 -4.70 -5.91
N ARG A 42 -28.43 -3.44 -5.65
CA ARG A 42 -27.46 -2.72 -6.47
C ARG A 42 -26.01 -3.07 -6.14
N PHE A 43 -25.75 -3.66 -4.96
CA PHE A 43 -24.40 -3.99 -4.52
C PHE A 43 -23.96 -5.37 -5.00
N HIS A 44 -22.79 -5.43 -5.63
CA HIS A 44 -22.15 -6.67 -6.08
C HIS A 44 -20.74 -6.75 -5.48
N ILE A 45 -20.50 -7.71 -4.60
CA ILE A 45 -19.17 -7.90 -4.03
C ILE A 45 -18.27 -8.61 -5.04
N LEU A 46 -17.10 -8.04 -5.31
CA LEU A 46 -16.13 -8.63 -6.21
C LEU A 46 -15.10 -9.45 -5.43
N PRO A 47 -14.70 -10.62 -5.95
CA PRO A 47 -13.55 -11.34 -5.40
C PRO A 47 -12.25 -10.55 -5.62
N PRO A 48 -11.21 -10.79 -4.82
CA PRO A 48 -9.90 -10.17 -5.05
C PRO A 48 -9.32 -10.52 -6.43
N GLY A 49 -8.93 -9.50 -7.20
CA GLY A 49 -8.33 -9.65 -8.52
C GLY A 49 -6.80 -9.59 -8.50
N ILE A 50 -6.13 -10.40 -7.66
CA ILE A 50 -4.66 -10.40 -7.60
C ILE A 50 -4.08 -11.04 -8.87
N TYR A 51 -3.20 -10.32 -9.57
CA TYR A 51 -2.58 -10.81 -10.80
C TYR A 51 -1.75 -12.09 -10.57
N PRO A 52 -1.84 -13.10 -11.45
CA PRO A 52 -1.16 -14.39 -11.26
C PRO A 52 0.36 -14.30 -11.17
N ASP A 53 0.98 -13.36 -11.87
CA ASP A 53 2.43 -13.09 -11.90
C ASP A 53 3.00 -12.72 -10.53
N ARG A 54 2.16 -12.43 -9.53
CA ARG A 54 2.58 -12.18 -8.15
C ARG A 54 2.62 -13.44 -7.28
N LYS A 55 2.19 -14.60 -7.79
CA LYS A 55 2.27 -15.87 -7.07
C LYS A 55 3.71 -16.37 -7.01
N TYR A 56 4.06 -16.98 -5.88
CA TYR A 56 5.41 -17.54 -5.65
C TYR A 56 5.79 -18.62 -6.68
N ASN A 57 4.83 -19.43 -7.11
CA ASN A 57 5.03 -20.51 -8.10
C ASN A 57 5.04 -20.04 -9.55
N GLN A 58 4.83 -18.74 -9.79
CA GLN A 58 4.99 -18.10 -11.11
C GLN A 58 6.34 -17.37 -11.22
N GLN A 59 7.19 -17.46 -10.19
CA GLN A 59 8.52 -16.87 -10.21
C GLN A 59 9.54 -17.88 -10.77
N PRO A 60 10.61 -17.40 -11.45
CA PRO A 60 11.74 -18.25 -11.83
C PRO A 60 12.36 -18.96 -10.62
N ALA A 61 12.99 -20.12 -10.88
CA ALA A 61 13.84 -20.77 -9.88
C ALA A 61 14.89 -19.79 -9.35
N ASN A 62 15.18 -19.86 -8.05
CA ASN A 62 16.12 -18.98 -7.35
C ASN A 62 15.77 -17.48 -7.41
N SER A 63 14.51 -17.12 -7.69
CA SER A 63 14.04 -15.72 -7.76
C SER A 63 14.41 -14.88 -6.53
N ARG A 64 14.36 -15.47 -5.33
CA ARG A 64 14.81 -14.81 -4.09
C ARG A 64 16.29 -14.40 -4.17
N GLU A 65 17.19 -15.34 -4.48
CA GLU A 65 18.63 -15.07 -4.57
C GLU A 65 18.94 -14.05 -5.67
N ILE A 66 18.34 -14.24 -6.86
CA ILE A 66 18.53 -13.36 -8.01
C ILE A 66 18.10 -11.92 -7.67
N PHE A 67 16.93 -11.75 -7.07
CA PHE A 67 16.44 -10.43 -6.68
C PHE A 67 17.34 -9.79 -5.63
N ARG A 68 17.73 -10.53 -4.59
CA ARG A 68 18.59 -10.02 -3.51
C ARG A 68 19.95 -9.58 -4.06
N LYS A 69 20.60 -10.42 -4.86
CA LYS A 69 21.87 -10.11 -5.52
C LYS A 69 21.76 -8.88 -6.42
N LYS A 70 20.71 -8.79 -7.25
CA LYS A 70 20.46 -7.64 -8.14
C LYS A 70 20.27 -6.32 -7.37
N ASN A 71 19.76 -6.39 -6.15
CA ASN A 71 19.51 -5.22 -5.31
C ASN A 71 20.55 -5.03 -4.19
N GLY A 72 21.67 -5.77 -4.20
CA GLY A 72 22.75 -5.64 -3.23
C GLY A 72 22.38 -6.06 -1.80
N ILE A 73 21.39 -6.94 -1.63
CA ILE A 73 20.90 -7.39 -0.32
C ILE A 73 21.61 -8.70 0.04
N THR A 74 22.32 -8.73 1.16
CA THR A 74 23.06 -9.93 1.62
C THR A 74 22.10 -10.99 2.17
N GLU A 75 22.53 -12.25 2.31
CA GLU A 75 21.65 -13.30 2.85
C GLU A 75 21.21 -13.06 4.30
N GLN A 76 22.02 -12.37 5.09
CA GLN A 76 21.78 -12.12 6.50
C GLN A 76 20.86 -10.92 6.74
N GLN A 77 20.72 -10.01 5.76
CA GLN A 77 19.91 -8.80 5.91
C GLN A 77 18.41 -9.08 5.91
N TYR A 78 17.68 -8.39 6.77
CA TYR A 78 16.22 -8.35 6.72
C TYR A 78 15.77 -7.29 5.71
N LEU A 79 14.83 -7.65 4.84
CA LEU A 79 14.19 -6.71 3.91
C LEU A 79 12.73 -6.54 4.29
N LEU A 80 12.39 -5.35 4.80
CA LEU A 80 11.02 -4.88 4.93
C LEU A 80 10.61 -4.25 3.60
N LEU A 81 9.42 -4.59 3.11
CA LEU A 81 8.91 -4.07 1.84
C LEU A 81 7.52 -3.44 2.06
N GLN A 82 7.37 -2.20 1.61
CA GLN A 82 6.10 -1.49 1.60
C GLN A 82 5.81 -0.96 0.19
N VAL A 83 4.67 -1.35 -0.37
CA VAL A 83 4.27 -1.00 -1.75
C VAL A 83 2.98 -0.18 -1.74
N GLY A 84 2.98 0.97 -2.42
CA GLY A 84 1.79 1.79 -2.66
C GLY A 84 2.11 3.24 -3.02
N SER A 85 1.32 3.85 -3.91
CA SER A 85 1.54 5.21 -4.46
C SER A 85 0.90 6.34 -3.63
N ASP A 86 0.70 6.14 -2.33
CA ASP A 86 0.23 7.18 -1.40
C ASP A 86 0.83 6.88 -0.02
N PHE A 87 2.05 7.34 0.18
CA PHE A 87 2.88 6.97 1.31
C PHE A 87 2.25 7.41 2.64
N THR A 88 1.54 8.54 2.64
CA THR A 88 0.90 9.08 3.84
C THR A 88 -0.24 8.17 4.28
N ARG A 89 -1.16 7.88 3.36
CA ARG A 89 -2.33 7.05 3.68
C ARG A 89 -1.93 5.61 3.95
N LYS A 90 -0.84 5.14 3.35
CA LYS A 90 -0.29 3.80 3.59
C LYS A 90 0.59 3.70 4.82
N GLY A 91 0.85 4.79 5.53
CA GLY A 91 1.55 4.80 6.82
C GLY A 91 3.06 4.52 6.71
N VAL A 92 3.74 5.06 5.69
CA VAL A 92 5.20 4.91 5.53
C VAL A 92 5.96 5.52 6.72
N ASP A 93 5.44 6.58 7.31
CA ASP A 93 5.92 7.16 8.56
C ASP A 93 5.99 6.13 9.70
N ARG A 94 4.93 5.32 9.84
CA ARG A 94 4.86 4.28 10.89
C ARG A 94 5.90 3.18 10.65
N SER A 95 6.13 2.80 9.40
CA SER A 95 7.16 1.82 9.05
C SER A 95 8.58 2.32 9.38
N ILE A 96 8.85 3.61 9.15
CA ILE A 96 10.14 4.24 9.47
C ILE A 96 10.34 4.29 10.99
N GLU A 97 9.32 4.68 11.75
CA GLU A 97 9.36 4.67 13.22
C GLU A 97 9.57 3.26 13.78
N ALA A 98 8.90 2.26 13.19
CA ALA A 98 9.08 0.86 13.58
C ALA A 98 10.52 0.38 13.31
N LEU A 99 11.08 0.69 12.14
CA LEU A 99 12.49 0.39 11.82
C LEU A 99 13.46 1.07 12.81
N ALA A 100 13.20 2.33 13.15
CA ALA A 100 14.01 3.08 14.11
C ALA A 100 13.95 2.51 15.52
N SER A 101 12.82 1.89 15.91
CA SER A 101 12.64 1.28 17.22
C SER A 101 13.38 -0.05 17.44
N LEU A 102 13.94 -0.65 16.37
CA LEU A 102 14.66 -1.91 16.49
C LEU A 102 15.95 -1.74 17.32
N PRO A 103 16.38 -2.77 18.08
CA PRO A 103 17.70 -2.80 18.72
C PRO A 103 18.82 -2.58 17.71
N ASP A 104 19.91 -1.92 18.12
CA ASP A 104 20.96 -1.44 17.21
C ASP A 104 21.48 -2.51 16.27
N SER A 105 21.86 -3.69 16.78
CA SER A 105 22.39 -4.78 15.94
C SER A 105 21.38 -5.25 14.87
N LEU A 106 20.11 -5.33 15.23
CA LEU A 106 19.03 -5.72 14.32
C LEU A 106 18.74 -4.61 13.31
N ARG A 107 18.73 -3.35 13.76
CA ARG A 107 18.49 -2.17 12.93
C ARG A 107 19.54 -2.03 11.85
N HIS A 108 20.83 -2.19 12.18
CA HIS A 108 21.93 -2.15 11.20
C HIS A 108 21.79 -3.24 10.12
N ASN A 109 21.18 -4.37 10.45
CA ASN A 109 20.99 -5.49 9.53
C ASN A 109 19.60 -5.49 8.86
N THR A 110 18.83 -4.41 8.96
CA THR A 110 17.47 -4.32 8.41
C THR A 110 17.36 -3.17 7.40
N LEU A 111 16.77 -3.44 6.25
CA LEU A 111 16.46 -2.48 5.19
C LEU A 111 14.94 -2.32 5.05
N LEU A 112 14.48 -1.12 4.70
CA LEU A 112 13.10 -0.83 4.34
C LEU A 112 13.05 -0.29 2.91
N TYR A 113 12.38 -1.02 2.02
CA TYR A 113 12.11 -0.59 0.65
C TYR A 113 10.68 -0.05 0.57
N VAL A 114 10.55 1.21 0.17
CA VAL A 114 9.28 1.89 -0.06
C VAL A 114 9.11 2.11 -1.56
N VAL A 115 8.13 1.47 -2.17
CA VAL A 115 7.92 1.48 -3.62
C VAL A 115 6.56 2.08 -3.95
N GLY A 116 6.54 3.17 -4.73
CA GLY A 116 5.30 3.79 -5.16
C GLY A 116 5.51 5.12 -5.88
N GLN A 117 4.47 5.59 -6.57
CA GLN A 117 4.48 6.84 -7.30
C GLN A 117 4.03 8.01 -6.39
N ASP A 118 4.83 8.31 -5.38
CA ASP A 118 4.59 9.44 -4.45
C ASP A 118 5.93 10.14 -4.10
N LYS A 119 5.87 11.32 -3.49
CA LYS A 119 7.04 12.16 -3.18
C LYS A 119 7.71 11.70 -1.86
N PRO A 120 8.98 11.24 -1.89
CA PRO A 120 9.63 10.67 -0.71
C PRO A 120 10.15 11.72 0.29
N ARG A 121 10.32 12.98 -0.14
CA ARG A 121 11.03 14.03 0.61
C ARG A 121 10.70 14.14 2.10
N LYS A 122 9.41 14.08 2.46
CA LYS A 122 9.00 14.19 3.87
C LYS A 122 9.35 12.96 4.72
N PHE A 123 9.40 11.79 4.09
CA PHE A 123 9.74 10.53 4.72
C PHE A 123 11.26 10.33 4.77
N GLU A 124 12.00 10.84 3.78
CA GLU A 124 13.46 10.95 3.86
C GLU A 124 13.89 11.80 5.05
N ALA A 125 13.28 12.98 5.21
CA ALA A 125 13.52 13.85 6.37
C ALA A 125 13.17 13.16 7.71
N LEU A 126 12.11 12.35 7.74
CA LEU A 126 11.78 11.53 8.91
C LEU A 126 12.84 10.47 9.18
N ALA A 127 13.28 9.74 8.15
CA ALA A 127 14.32 8.71 8.29
C ALA A 127 15.66 9.30 8.76
N GLU A 128 16.02 10.51 8.27
CA GLU A 128 17.16 11.28 8.76
C GLU A 128 17.01 11.65 10.23
N LYS A 129 15.87 12.22 10.62
CA LYS A 129 15.55 12.55 12.01
C LYS A 129 15.63 11.34 12.95
N ARG A 130 15.34 10.15 12.45
CA ARG A 130 15.38 8.89 13.20
C ARG A 130 16.70 8.12 13.08
N GLY A 131 17.69 8.66 12.37
CA GLY A 131 19.00 8.02 12.22
C GLY A 131 18.99 6.72 11.41
N VAL A 132 17.98 6.51 10.56
CA VAL A 132 17.80 5.30 9.73
C VAL A 132 17.77 5.61 8.24
N ARG A 133 18.23 6.79 7.81
CA ARG A 133 18.20 7.19 6.39
C ARG A 133 18.92 6.20 5.47
N SER A 134 20.03 5.61 5.92
CA SER A 134 20.78 4.59 5.17
C SER A 134 20.03 3.27 5.04
N ASN A 135 19.08 2.99 5.92
CA ASN A 135 18.28 1.76 5.91
C ASN A 135 17.02 1.89 5.03
N VAL A 136 16.61 3.11 4.68
CA VAL A 136 15.36 3.38 3.94
C VAL A 136 15.66 3.74 2.49
N HIS A 137 15.07 2.98 1.57
CA HIS A 137 15.23 3.16 0.13
C HIS A 137 13.88 3.43 -0.53
N PHE A 138 13.77 4.56 -1.22
CA PHE A 138 12.56 4.94 -1.95
C PHE A 138 12.73 4.66 -3.44
N PHE A 139 11.72 4.05 -4.03
CA PHE A 139 11.65 3.78 -5.46
C PHE A 139 10.34 4.33 -6.02
N SER A 140 10.41 4.99 -7.18
CA SER A 140 9.22 5.30 -7.95
C SER A 140 8.47 4.03 -8.34
N GLY A 141 7.21 4.14 -8.76
CA GLY A 141 6.49 3.00 -9.33
C GLY A 141 7.32 2.32 -10.41
N ARG A 142 7.74 1.08 -10.15
CA ARG A 142 8.44 0.24 -11.13
C ARG A 142 7.40 -0.70 -11.73
N ASN A 143 7.37 -0.80 -13.05
CA ASN A 143 6.83 -1.99 -13.68
C ASN A 143 7.81 -3.13 -13.36
N LEU A 144 7.45 -3.97 -12.39
CA LEU A 144 8.12 -5.23 -12.07
C LEU A 144 7.39 -6.36 -12.77
#